data_AF-A0A520C9P9-F1
#
_entry.id   AF-A0A520C9P9-F1
#
_cell.length_a   1.000
_cell.length_b   1.000
_cell.length_c   1.000
_cell.angle_alpha   90.00
_cell.angle_beta   90.00
_cell.angle_gamma   90.00
#
_symmetry.space_group_name_H-M   'P 1'
#
loop_
_entity.id
_entity.type
_entity.pdbx_description
1 polymer ?
#
loop_
_entity_poly.entity_id
_entity_poly.type
_entity_poly.pdbx_seq_one_letter_code
_entity_poly.pdbx_strand_id
1 'polypeptide(L)'
;MTTTTLTLNDHWFARRNAFDWFFAALVAAGGLFAFARYGDRMDVYEKPILVAALAAMVWLGWFWRPLRVLAIVVAAASLLAIVSYQGDLARAETVFWLKYFLSSQSAILWMSVLFFMSTVFYWLGLFGGRQGDALESIGSRIAWAAVAMALVGTMVRWYESHQLGPDIGHIPVSNLYEVFVLFCWLTTTFYLYFEERYATRSIGAFAMLVVSAAVGFLLWYTLVREAH
;
A
#
# COMPACT_ATOMS: atom_id res chain seq x y z
N MET A 1 26.33 33.35 32.32
CA MET A 1 25.22 32.46 32.73
C MET A 1 25.04 31.42 31.65
N THR A 2 25.30 30.16 31.95
CA THR A 2 25.13 29.02 31.03
C THR A 2 23.67 28.59 31.12
N THR A 3 22.88 28.85 30.08
CA THR A 3 21.47 28.45 30.04
C THR A 3 21.41 26.95 29.79
N THR A 4 21.20 26.15 30.83
CA THR A 4 20.97 24.72 30.70
C THR A 4 19.51 24.51 30.27
N THR A 5 19.27 24.22 28.99
CA THR A 5 17.95 23.79 28.51
C THR A 5 17.65 22.39 29.05
N LEU A 6 16.85 22.33 30.11
CA LEU A 6 16.27 21.09 30.64
C LEU A 6 15.14 20.64 29.70
N THR A 7 15.40 19.64 28.85
CA THR A 7 14.36 18.97 28.06
C THR A 7 13.56 18.03 28.95
N LEU A 8 12.55 18.56 29.62
CA LEU A 8 11.63 17.79 30.45
C LEU A 8 10.63 17.06 29.54
N ASN A 9 10.57 15.72 29.68
CA ASN A 9 9.69 14.78 28.99
C ASN A 9 10.00 14.47 27.51
N ASP A 10 11.05 13.71 27.29
CA ASP A 10 11.31 13.03 26.02
C ASP A 10 10.66 11.64 25.94
N HIS A 11 9.40 11.55 26.40
CA HIS A 11 8.65 10.29 26.34
C HIS A 11 8.15 10.02 24.92
N TRP A 12 8.19 8.75 24.48
CA TRP A 12 7.73 8.31 23.15
C TRP A 12 6.32 8.82 22.78
N PHE A 13 5.44 8.97 23.79
CA PHE A 13 4.08 9.51 23.67
C PHE A 13 4.02 11.04 23.58
N ALA A 14 4.99 11.77 24.13
CA ALA A 14 5.04 13.24 24.06
C ALA A 14 5.40 13.76 22.65
N ARG A 15 5.98 12.90 21.80
CA ARG A 15 6.30 13.22 20.38
C ARG A 15 5.11 13.00 19.41
N ARG A 16 3.93 12.61 19.91
CA ARG A 16 2.75 12.31 19.08
C ARG A 16 1.97 13.57 18.73
N ASN A 17 1.54 13.69 17.48
CA ASN A 17 0.68 14.80 17.04
C ASN A 17 -0.80 14.39 17.00
N ALA A 18 -1.71 15.36 16.78
CA ALA A 18 -3.15 15.07 16.72
C ALA A 18 -3.50 14.03 15.62
N PHE A 19 -2.76 14.02 14.52
CA PHE A 19 -2.97 13.07 13.43
C PHE A 19 -2.55 11.63 13.79
N ASP A 20 -1.54 11.45 14.65
CA ASP A 20 -1.16 10.14 15.20
C ASP A 20 -2.32 9.50 15.95
N TRP A 21 -3.04 10.30 16.76
CA TRP A 21 -4.18 9.84 17.53
C TRP A 21 -5.43 9.65 16.68
N PHE A 22 -5.66 10.51 15.69
CA PHE A 22 -6.72 10.33 14.71
C PHE A 22 -6.55 9.00 13.94
N PHE A 23 -5.34 8.71 13.46
CA PHE A 23 -5.04 7.45 12.79
C PHE A 23 -5.28 6.25 13.72
N ALA A 24 -4.80 6.31 14.97
CA ALA A 24 -5.06 5.27 15.95
C ALA A 24 -6.56 5.06 16.22
N ALA A 25 -7.34 6.14 16.30
CA ALA A 25 -8.78 6.08 16.47
C ALA A 25 -9.47 5.43 15.26
N LEU A 26 -9.04 5.72 14.02
CA LEU A 26 -9.56 5.06 12.82
C LEU A 26 -9.25 3.55 12.82
N VAL A 27 -8.02 3.15 13.15
CA VAL A 27 -7.64 1.74 13.24
C VAL A 27 -8.48 1.03 14.31
N ALA A 28 -8.60 1.63 15.49
CA ALA A 28 -9.43 1.10 16.57
C ALA A 28 -10.91 0.98 16.18
N ALA A 29 -11.47 1.99 15.50
CA ALA A 29 -12.86 1.97 15.04
C ALA A 29 -13.11 0.84 14.02
N GLY A 30 -12.20 0.64 13.06
CA GLY A 30 -12.28 -0.46 12.10
C GLY A 30 -12.17 -1.83 12.78
N GLY A 31 -11.25 -1.97 13.74
CA GLY A 31 -11.10 -3.19 14.54
C GLY A 31 -12.33 -3.50 15.40
N LEU A 32 -12.87 -2.51 16.10
CA LEU A 32 -14.09 -2.66 16.90
C LEU A 32 -15.31 -3.01 16.03
N PHE A 33 -15.42 -2.41 14.84
CA PHE A 33 -16.45 -2.78 13.87
C PHE A 33 -16.32 -4.25 13.45
N ALA A 34 -15.10 -4.71 13.14
CA ALA A 34 -14.86 -6.12 12.80
C ALA A 34 -15.23 -7.07 13.96
N PHE A 35 -14.86 -6.73 15.20
CA PHE A 35 -15.27 -7.50 16.38
C PHE A 35 -16.78 -7.52 16.58
N ALA A 36 -17.45 -6.37 16.50
CA ALA A 36 -18.89 -6.27 16.70
C ALA A 36 -19.68 -7.03 15.62
N ARG A 37 -19.18 -7.08 14.39
CA ARG A 37 -19.88 -7.68 13.25
C ARG A 37 -19.58 -9.17 13.05
N TYR A 38 -18.35 -9.58 13.35
CA TYR A 38 -17.80 -10.90 13.00
C TYR A 38 -17.20 -11.66 14.20
N GLY A 39 -17.16 -11.07 15.39
CA GLY A 39 -16.53 -11.68 16.57
C GLY A 39 -17.11 -13.03 16.99
N ASP A 40 -18.39 -13.30 16.71
CA ASP A 40 -19.03 -14.59 16.96
C ASP A 40 -18.62 -15.67 15.94
N ARG A 41 -18.13 -15.25 14.77
CA ARG A 41 -17.57 -16.15 13.75
C ARG A 41 -16.07 -16.38 13.93
N MET A 42 -15.43 -15.59 14.80
CA MET A 42 -13.99 -15.68 15.04
C MET A 42 -13.66 -16.75 16.09
N ASP A 43 -12.67 -17.58 15.80
CA ASP A 43 -12.13 -18.55 16.74
C ASP A 43 -11.22 -17.90 17.81
N VAL A 44 -10.60 -18.74 18.64
CA VAL A 44 -9.72 -18.30 19.74
C VAL A 44 -8.41 -17.68 19.26
N TYR A 45 -7.98 -17.95 18.02
CA TYR A 45 -6.75 -17.44 17.42
C TYR A 45 -7.00 -16.14 16.65
N GLU A 46 -8.11 -16.04 15.93
CA GLU A 46 -8.43 -14.88 15.10
C GLU A 46 -8.61 -13.60 15.93
N LYS A 47 -9.18 -13.72 17.13
CA LYS A 47 -9.36 -12.57 18.06
C LYS A 47 -8.03 -11.95 18.48
N PRO A 48 -7.07 -12.70 19.08
CA PRO A 48 -5.77 -12.13 19.43
C PRO A 48 -4.95 -11.72 18.20
N ILE A 49 -5.05 -12.44 17.07
CA ILE A 49 -4.40 -12.02 15.82
C ILE A 49 -4.92 -10.64 15.38
N LEU A 50 -6.23 -10.41 15.42
CA LEU A 50 -6.82 -9.12 15.09
C LEU A 50 -6.33 -8.03 16.05
N VAL A 51 -6.35 -8.26 17.38
CA VAL A 51 -5.84 -7.28 18.35
C VAL A 51 -4.36 -6.97 18.09
N ALA A 52 -3.53 -7.98 17.83
CA ALA A 52 -2.12 -7.81 17.52
C ALA A 52 -1.92 -7.02 16.21
N ALA A 53 -2.73 -7.29 15.18
CA ALA A 53 -2.70 -6.55 13.93
C ALA A 53 -3.07 -5.08 14.11
N LEU A 54 -4.10 -4.76 14.91
CA LEU A 54 -4.47 -3.39 15.25
C LEU A 54 -3.32 -2.66 15.97
N ALA A 55 -2.72 -3.31 16.97
CA ALA A 55 -1.58 -2.76 17.71
C ALA A 55 -0.37 -2.54 16.79
N ALA A 56 -0.05 -3.50 15.93
CA ALA A 56 1.03 -3.40 14.96
C ALA A 56 0.79 -2.28 13.94
N MET A 57 -0.43 -2.12 13.44
CA MET A 57 -0.79 -1.05 12.50
C MET A 57 -0.64 0.34 13.13
N VAL A 58 -1.12 0.53 14.36
CA VAL A 58 -0.93 1.79 15.10
C VAL A 58 0.56 2.06 15.31
N TRP A 59 1.31 1.05 15.76
CA TRP A 59 2.74 1.16 16.00
C TRP A 59 3.52 1.52 14.72
N LEU A 60 3.24 0.85 13.60
CA LEU A 60 3.87 1.14 12.30
C LEU A 60 3.55 2.55 11.81
N GLY A 61 2.30 3.00 11.92
CA GLY A 61 1.92 4.36 11.55
C GLY A 61 2.60 5.44 12.40
N TRP A 62 2.81 5.16 13.69
CA TRP A 62 3.55 6.04 14.59
C TRP A 62 5.07 6.00 14.37
N PHE A 63 5.59 4.84 13.94
CA PHE A 63 7.00 4.66 13.62
C PHE A 63 7.37 5.39 12.33
N TRP A 64 6.61 5.19 11.25
CA TRP A 64 6.85 5.81 9.95
C TRP A 64 5.60 6.52 9.43
N ARG A 65 5.60 7.84 9.64
CA ARG A 65 4.45 8.73 9.44
C ARG A 65 3.76 8.64 8.07
N PRO A 66 4.48 8.47 6.92
CA PRO A 66 3.86 8.28 5.61
C PRO A 66 2.93 7.07 5.52
N LEU A 67 3.22 5.98 6.26
CA LEU A 67 2.37 4.79 6.24
C LEU A 67 0.94 5.06 6.74
N ARG A 68 0.75 6.07 7.61
CA ARG A 68 -0.60 6.46 8.07
C ARG A 68 -1.45 6.95 6.90
N VAL A 69 -0.88 7.81 6.05
CA VAL A 69 -1.57 8.37 4.89
C VAL A 69 -1.83 7.27 3.87
N LEU A 70 -0.82 6.45 3.58
CA LEU A 70 -0.97 5.30 2.69
C LEU A 70 -2.10 4.37 3.16
N ALA A 71 -2.10 3.98 4.43
CA ALA A 71 -3.12 3.10 5.00
C ALA A 71 -4.53 3.69 4.92
N ILE A 72 -4.70 4.99 5.21
CA ILE A 72 -6.01 5.66 5.10
C ILE A 72 -6.48 5.70 3.63
N VAL A 73 -5.60 6.03 2.69
CA VAL A 73 -5.92 6.10 1.26
C VAL A 73 -6.32 4.72 0.73
N VAL A 74 -5.52 3.68 1.04
CA VAL A 74 -5.81 2.30 0.64
C VAL A 74 -7.13 1.84 1.25
N ALA A 75 -7.34 2.05 2.55
CA ALA A 75 -8.59 1.65 3.21
C ALA A 75 -9.81 2.34 2.58
N ALA A 76 -9.74 3.66 2.34
CA ALA A 76 -10.83 4.40 1.73
C ALA A 76 -11.13 3.92 0.30
N ALA A 77 -10.09 3.74 -0.52
CA ALA A 77 -10.21 3.26 -1.90
C ALA A 77 -10.75 1.83 -1.98
N SER A 78 -10.25 0.91 -1.14
CA SER A 78 -10.72 -0.47 -1.08
C SER A 78 -12.16 -0.57 -0.57
N LEU A 79 -12.55 0.20 0.45
CA LEU A 79 -13.94 0.22 0.93
C LEU A 79 -14.88 0.82 -0.11
N LEU A 80 -14.46 1.89 -0.82
CA LEU A 80 -15.22 2.44 -1.94
C LEU A 80 -15.42 1.38 -3.03
N ALA A 81 -14.38 0.62 -3.37
CA ALA A 81 -14.47 -0.46 -4.34
C ALA A 81 -15.46 -1.54 -3.89
N ILE A 82 -15.31 -2.05 -2.67
CA ILE A 82 -16.18 -3.10 -2.09
C ILE A 82 -17.65 -2.68 -2.11
N VAL A 83 -17.96 -1.47 -1.65
CA VAL A 83 -19.35 -0.94 -1.66
C VAL A 83 -19.89 -0.80 -3.08
N SER A 84 -19.02 -0.48 -4.04
CA SER A 84 -19.41 -0.30 -5.45
C SER A 84 -19.70 -1.61 -6.17
N TYR A 85 -19.12 -2.72 -5.72
CA TYR A 85 -19.39 -4.05 -6.25
C TYR A 85 -20.79 -4.56 -5.90
N GLN A 86 -21.40 -4.15 -4.78
CA GLN A 86 -22.77 -4.56 -4.40
C GLN A 86 -23.03 -6.08 -4.50
N GLY A 87 -21.99 -6.91 -4.31
CA GLY A 87 -22.06 -8.37 -4.47
C GLY A 87 -22.01 -8.90 -5.92
N ASP A 88 -21.95 -8.04 -6.94
CA ASP A 88 -21.92 -8.40 -8.36
C ASP A 88 -20.56 -8.06 -9.00
N LEU A 89 -19.79 -9.09 -9.33
CA LEU A 89 -18.47 -8.94 -9.97
C LEU A 89 -18.53 -8.31 -11.36
N ALA A 90 -19.65 -8.44 -12.09
CA ALA A 90 -19.80 -7.83 -13.42
C ALA A 90 -19.76 -6.29 -13.37
N ARG A 91 -19.96 -5.70 -12.19
CA ARG A 91 -19.84 -4.25 -11.97
C ARG A 91 -18.42 -3.73 -12.13
N ALA A 92 -17.40 -4.60 -12.09
CA ALA A 92 -16.04 -4.26 -12.48
C ALA A 92 -16.00 -3.64 -13.89
N GLU A 93 -16.89 -4.05 -14.80
CA GLU A 93 -16.88 -3.60 -16.20
C GLU A 93 -17.81 -2.42 -16.50
N THR A 94 -18.66 -2.01 -15.55
CA THR A 94 -19.71 -1.00 -15.78
C THR A 94 -19.56 0.23 -14.90
N VAL A 95 -19.09 0.07 -13.66
CA VAL A 95 -18.90 1.21 -12.75
C VAL A 95 -17.58 1.89 -13.07
N PHE A 96 -17.64 3.18 -13.42
CA PHE A 96 -16.50 3.97 -13.90
C PHE A 96 -15.22 3.78 -13.07
N TRP A 97 -15.28 4.03 -11.76
CA TRP A 97 -14.09 3.96 -10.92
C TRP A 97 -13.61 2.54 -10.67
N LEU A 98 -14.49 1.53 -10.68
CA LEU A 98 -14.06 0.12 -10.63
C LEU A 98 -13.31 -0.22 -11.91
N LYS A 99 -13.95 0.00 -13.05
CA LYS A 99 -13.42 -0.32 -14.37
C LYS A 99 -12.07 0.31 -14.64
N TYR A 100 -11.93 1.59 -14.31
CA TYR A 100 -10.74 2.32 -14.71
C TYR A 100 -9.68 2.41 -13.62
N PHE A 101 -9.97 2.10 -12.35
CA PHE A 101 -9.00 2.34 -11.26
C PHE A 101 -8.99 1.30 -10.15
N LEU A 102 -10.16 0.92 -9.62
CA LEU A 102 -10.26 0.28 -8.32
C LEU A 102 -10.51 -1.22 -8.36
N SER A 103 -10.93 -1.79 -9.50
CA SER A 103 -10.96 -3.26 -9.63
C SER A 103 -9.55 -3.83 -9.45
N SER A 104 -9.44 -5.07 -9.01
CA SER A 104 -8.15 -5.76 -8.82
C SER A 104 -7.25 -5.62 -10.06
N GLN A 105 -7.80 -5.94 -11.24
CA GLN A 105 -7.07 -5.90 -12.50
C GLN A 105 -6.63 -4.48 -12.86
N SER A 106 -7.55 -3.51 -12.81
CA SER A 106 -7.25 -2.13 -13.20
C SER A 106 -6.27 -1.46 -12.24
N ALA A 107 -6.38 -1.76 -10.94
CA ALA A 107 -5.45 -1.24 -9.94
C ALA A 107 -4.03 -1.78 -10.17
N ILE A 108 -3.88 -3.07 -10.49
CA ILE A 108 -2.58 -3.68 -10.76
C ILE A 108 -1.98 -3.19 -12.10
N LEU A 109 -2.82 -2.90 -13.09
CA LEU A 109 -2.36 -2.24 -14.33
C LEU A 109 -1.84 -0.82 -14.05
N TRP A 110 -2.54 -0.02 -13.27
CA TRP A 110 -2.06 1.30 -12.86
C TRP A 110 -0.78 1.24 -12.04
N MET A 111 -0.69 0.31 -11.08
CA MET A 111 0.55 0.03 -10.37
C MET A 111 1.70 -0.20 -11.36
N SER A 112 1.50 -1.04 -12.37
CA SER A 112 2.51 -1.37 -13.36
C SER A 112 2.99 -0.14 -14.13
N VAL A 113 2.04 0.65 -14.66
CA VAL A 113 2.34 1.91 -15.38
C VAL A 113 3.10 2.88 -14.49
N LEU A 114 2.63 3.08 -13.24
CA LEU A 114 3.24 4.02 -12.31
C LEU A 114 4.64 3.58 -11.90
N PHE A 115 4.93 2.29 -11.72
CA PHE A 115 6.29 1.84 -11.45
C PHE A 115 7.23 2.13 -12.63
N PHE A 116 6.82 1.89 -13.88
CA PHE A 116 7.65 2.28 -15.03
C PHE A 116 7.85 3.78 -15.13
N MET A 117 6.81 4.59 -14.90
CA MET A 117 6.93 6.04 -14.87
C MET A 117 7.90 6.50 -13.79
N SER A 118 7.77 5.95 -12.58
CA SER A 118 8.68 6.22 -11.46
C SER A 118 10.14 5.94 -11.86
N THR A 119 10.41 4.78 -12.48
CA THR A 119 11.73 4.43 -12.99
C THR A 119 12.27 5.50 -13.93
N VAL A 120 11.48 5.92 -14.92
CA VAL A 120 11.89 6.97 -15.87
C VAL A 120 12.24 8.27 -15.14
N PHE A 121 11.42 8.72 -14.19
CA PHE A 121 11.67 9.96 -13.47
C PHE A 121 12.91 9.90 -12.58
N TYR A 122 13.20 8.78 -11.92
CA TYR A 122 14.46 8.61 -11.19
C TYR A 122 15.67 8.66 -12.11
N TRP A 123 15.62 8.00 -13.27
CA TRP A 123 16.71 8.02 -14.24
C TRP A 123 16.92 9.40 -14.86
N LEU A 124 15.83 10.10 -15.21
CA LEU A 124 15.88 11.49 -15.65
C LEU A 124 16.44 12.40 -14.56
N GLY A 125 16.12 12.13 -13.30
CA GLY A 125 16.65 12.84 -12.15
C GLY A 125 18.16 12.67 -11.99
N LEU A 126 18.63 11.42 -12.06
CA LEU A 126 20.06 11.08 -11.97
C LEU A 126 20.91 11.78 -13.04
N PHE A 127 20.37 11.94 -14.27
CA PHE A 127 21.06 12.62 -15.38
C PHE A 127 20.65 14.08 -15.59
N GLY A 128 19.68 14.58 -14.82
CA GLY A 128 19.01 15.86 -15.05
C GLY A 128 19.79 17.10 -14.59
N GLY A 129 21.01 16.92 -14.06
CA GLY A 129 21.87 18.00 -13.58
C GLY A 129 21.12 18.92 -12.60
N ARG A 130 20.89 20.18 -12.99
CA ARG A 130 20.22 21.19 -12.15
C ARG A 130 18.76 20.88 -11.83
N GLN A 131 18.07 20.08 -12.66
CA GLN A 131 16.67 19.69 -12.45
C GLN A 131 16.55 18.31 -11.78
N GLY A 132 17.67 17.68 -11.43
CA GLY A 132 17.72 16.29 -10.96
C GLY A 132 16.84 16.04 -9.74
N ASP A 133 17.04 16.80 -8.65
CA ASP A 133 16.30 16.62 -7.39
C ASP A 133 14.77 16.77 -7.56
N ALA A 134 14.32 17.69 -8.43
CA ALA A 134 12.91 17.85 -8.72
C ALA A 134 12.31 16.62 -9.43
N LEU A 135 13.05 16.06 -10.40
CA LEU A 135 12.63 14.87 -11.14
C LEU A 135 12.67 13.61 -10.25
N GLU A 136 13.69 13.44 -9.42
CA GLU A 136 13.76 12.36 -8.43
C GLU A 136 12.61 12.48 -7.41
N SER A 137 12.27 13.69 -6.96
CA SER A 137 11.10 13.90 -6.09
C SER A 137 9.79 13.52 -6.78
N ILE A 138 9.64 13.75 -8.08
CA ILE A 138 8.47 13.30 -8.84
C ILE A 138 8.45 11.78 -8.91
N GLY A 139 9.59 11.14 -9.20
CA GLY A 139 9.74 9.68 -9.19
C GLY A 139 9.29 9.07 -7.86
N SER A 140 9.73 9.64 -6.73
CA SER A 140 9.32 9.22 -5.38
C SER A 140 7.82 9.33 -5.13
N ARG A 141 7.18 10.43 -5.55
CA ARG A 141 5.72 10.58 -5.43
C ARG A 141 4.96 9.57 -6.29
N ILE A 142 5.44 9.30 -7.50
CA ILE A 142 4.86 8.29 -8.39
C ILE A 142 5.05 6.88 -7.79
N ALA A 143 6.20 6.59 -7.18
CA ALA A 143 6.45 5.32 -6.50
C ALA A 143 5.46 5.10 -5.33
N TRP A 144 5.18 6.14 -4.53
CA TRP A 144 4.14 6.07 -3.49
C TRP A 144 2.75 5.80 -4.08
N ALA A 145 2.40 6.45 -5.19
CA ALA A 145 1.12 6.20 -5.88
C ALA A 145 1.04 4.76 -6.40
N ALA A 146 2.13 4.23 -6.96
CA ALA A 146 2.20 2.85 -7.43
C ALA A 146 2.01 1.85 -6.29
N VAL A 147 2.66 2.07 -5.13
CA VAL A 147 2.47 1.26 -3.92
C VAL A 147 1.01 1.32 -3.44
N ALA A 148 0.38 2.49 -3.46
CA ALA A 148 -1.03 2.62 -3.11
C ALA A 148 -1.94 1.81 -4.05
N MET A 149 -1.73 1.90 -5.37
CA MET A 149 -2.50 1.13 -6.35
C MET A 149 -2.27 -0.38 -6.20
N ALA A 150 -1.03 -0.81 -5.92
CA ALA A 150 -0.72 -2.21 -5.65
C ALA A 150 -1.52 -2.75 -4.45
N LEU A 151 -1.49 -2.02 -3.33
CA LEU A 151 -2.19 -2.42 -2.11
C LEU A 151 -3.70 -2.38 -2.29
N VAL A 152 -4.25 -1.38 -2.99
CA VAL A 152 -5.67 -1.34 -3.34
C VAL A 152 -6.04 -2.57 -4.18
N GLY A 153 -5.26 -2.89 -5.22
CA GLY A 153 -5.45 -4.07 -6.03
C GLY A 153 -5.43 -5.35 -5.21
N THR A 154 -4.45 -5.52 -4.31
CA THR A 154 -4.37 -6.66 -3.39
C THR A 154 -5.60 -6.75 -2.48
N MET A 155 -6.03 -5.66 -1.85
CA MET A 155 -7.20 -5.68 -0.96
C MET A 155 -8.51 -5.98 -1.71
N VAL A 156 -8.69 -5.39 -2.89
CA VAL A 156 -9.88 -5.62 -3.71
C VAL A 156 -9.88 -7.03 -4.28
N ARG A 157 -8.72 -7.57 -4.66
CA ARG A 157 -8.56 -8.97 -5.07
C ARG A 157 -8.98 -9.94 -3.97
N TRP A 158 -8.65 -9.63 -2.72
CA TRP A 158 -9.07 -10.44 -1.59
C TRP A 158 -10.60 -10.52 -1.52
N TYR A 159 -11.29 -9.39 -1.66
CA TYR A 159 -12.75 -9.35 -1.75
C TYR A 159 -13.29 -10.12 -2.97
N GLU A 160 -12.77 -9.85 -4.17
CA GLU A 160 -13.23 -10.48 -5.42
C GLU A 160 -13.11 -12.00 -5.37
N SER A 161 -12.01 -12.54 -4.81
CA SER A 161 -11.80 -13.99 -4.70
C SER A 161 -12.90 -14.68 -3.87
N HIS A 162 -13.43 -14.02 -2.85
CA HIS A 162 -14.51 -14.58 -2.01
C HIS A 162 -15.87 -14.52 -2.69
N GLN A 163 -16.01 -13.72 -3.76
CA GLN A 163 -17.24 -13.60 -4.54
C GLN A 163 -17.33 -14.61 -5.69
N LEU A 164 -16.23 -15.31 -6.03
CA LEU A 164 -16.20 -16.29 -7.12
C LEU A 164 -16.94 -17.60 -6.79
N GLY A 165 -17.05 -17.94 -5.51
CA GLY A 165 -17.81 -19.09 -5.05
C GLY A 165 -17.33 -19.62 -3.69
N PRO A 166 -18.05 -20.59 -3.11
CA PRO A 166 -17.65 -21.25 -1.87
C PRO A 166 -16.25 -21.84 -2.01
N ASP A 167 -15.43 -21.69 -0.96
CA ASP A 167 -14.07 -22.25 -0.84
C ASP A 167 -13.02 -21.76 -1.87
N ILE A 168 -13.31 -20.74 -2.69
CA ILE A 168 -12.35 -20.12 -3.62
C ILE A 168 -11.62 -18.93 -3.00
N GLY A 169 -12.26 -18.25 -2.04
CA GLY A 169 -11.71 -17.07 -1.38
C GLY A 169 -10.37 -17.34 -0.70
N HIS A 170 -9.38 -16.49 -0.98
CA HIS A 170 -8.04 -16.63 -0.42
C HIS A 170 -7.39 -15.26 -0.18
N ILE A 171 -6.38 -15.26 0.68
CA ILE A 171 -5.51 -14.10 0.86
C ILE A 171 -4.65 -13.99 -0.40
N PRO A 172 -4.49 -12.81 -1.04
CA PRO A 172 -3.80 -12.65 -2.31
C PRO A 172 -2.27 -12.75 -2.19
N VAL A 173 -1.80 -13.94 -1.86
CA VAL A 173 -0.40 -14.41 -1.78
C VAL A 173 -0.30 -15.89 -2.18
N SER A 174 -1.28 -16.41 -2.92
CA SER A 174 -1.47 -17.84 -3.16
C SER A 174 -0.87 -18.32 -4.49
N ASN A 175 -0.66 -17.43 -5.45
CA ASN A 175 -0.07 -17.76 -6.75
C ASN A 175 1.13 -16.87 -7.09
N LEU A 176 1.87 -17.24 -8.15
CA LEU A 176 3.08 -16.53 -8.55
C LEU A 176 2.79 -15.07 -8.93
N TYR A 177 1.64 -14.80 -9.55
CA TYR A 177 1.24 -13.44 -9.92
C TYR A 177 1.11 -12.54 -8.68
N GLU A 178 0.36 -12.99 -7.66
CA GLU A 178 0.18 -12.28 -6.39
C GLU A 178 1.48 -12.07 -5.63
N VAL A 179 2.35 -13.08 -5.61
CA VAL A 179 3.66 -12.98 -4.97
C VAL A 179 4.54 -11.93 -5.66
N PHE A 180 4.44 -11.77 -6.99
CA PHE A 180 5.15 -10.71 -7.69
C PHE A 180 4.58 -9.31 -7.42
N VAL A 181 3.25 -9.18 -7.29
CA VAL A 181 2.63 -7.92 -6.83
C VAL A 181 3.15 -7.56 -5.43
N LEU A 182 3.16 -8.53 -4.51
CA LEU A 182 3.71 -8.39 -3.16
C LEU A 182 5.17 -7.93 -3.19
N PHE A 183 6.01 -8.62 -3.97
CA PHE A 183 7.41 -8.26 -4.14
C PHE A 183 7.59 -6.82 -4.62
N CYS A 184 6.81 -6.37 -5.62
CA CYS A 184 6.93 -5.03 -6.19
C CYS A 184 6.62 -3.93 -5.17
N TRP A 185 5.46 -4.00 -4.49
CA TRP A 185 5.09 -2.95 -3.54
C TRP A 185 5.94 -2.99 -2.28
N LEU A 186 6.30 -4.18 -1.79
CA LEU A 186 7.12 -4.33 -0.60
C LEU A 186 8.54 -3.78 -0.83
N THR A 187 9.18 -4.19 -1.94
CA THR A 187 10.52 -3.71 -2.31
C THR A 187 10.53 -2.19 -2.49
N THR A 188 9.51 -1.64 -3.17
CA THR A 188 9.42 -0.19 -3.36
C THR A 188 9.19 0.55 -2.05
N THR A 189 8.37 -0.01 -1.14
CA THR A 189 8.12 0.57 0.18
C THR A 189 9.40 0.60 1.02
N PHE A 190 10.19 -0.49 1.01
CA PHE A 190 11.50 -0.52 1.67
C PHE A 190 12.46 0.51 1.08
N TYR A 191 12.50 0.62 -0.25
CA TYR A 191 13.29 1.63 -0.91
C TYR A 191 12.89 3.05 -0.46
N LEU A 192 11.59 3.38 -0.45
CA LEU A 192 11.09 4.69 -0.03
C LEU A 192 11.39 5.00 1.45
N TYR A 193 11.36 3.98 2.31
CA TYR A 193 11.80 4.11 3.69
C TYR A 193 13.29 4.49 3.78
N PHE A 194 14.15 3.81 3.02
CA PHE A 194 15.57 4.12 3.00
C PHE A 194 15.89 5.45 2.32
N GLU A 195 15.16 5.83 1.28
CA GLU A 195 15.24 7.13 0.65
C GLU A 195 15.05 8.26 1.68
N GLU A 196 13.98 8.17 2.49
CA GLU A 196 13.72 9.15 3.56
C GLU A 196 14.79 9.08 4.65
N ARG A 197 15.17 7.87 5.08
CA ARG A 197 16.11 7.67 6.19
C ARG A 197 17.51 8.20 5.91
N TYR A 198 17.99 8.03 4.68
CA TYR A 198 19.31 8.44 4.23
C TYR A 198 19.30 9.77 3.46
N ALA A 199 18.12 10.38 3.28
CA ALA A 199 17.93 11.63 2.55
C ALA A 199 18.59 11.65 1.16
N THR A 200 18.53 10.51 0.45
CA THR A 200 19.12 10.35 -0.88
C THR A 200 18.19 9.57 -1.79
N ARG A 201 17.95 10.11 -2.99
CA ARG A 201 17.04 9.53 -3.99
C ARG A 201 17.75 8.90 -5.19
N SER A 202 19.06 9.06 -5.28
CA SER A 202 19.85 8.60 -6.43
C SER A 202 19.86 7.07 -6.60
N ILE A 203 19.67 6.33 -5.50
CA ILE A 203 19.56 4.86 -5.52
C ILE A 203 18.24 4.42 -6.18
N GLY A 204 17.23 5.28 -6.24
CA GLY A 204 15.92 5.00 -6.83
C GLY A 204 15.99 4.57 -8.28
N ALA A 205 16.90 5.15 -9.06
CA ALA A 205 17.10 4.75 -10.45
C ALA A 205 17.41 3.25 -10.57
N PHE A 206 18.24 2.71 -9.67
CA PHE A 206 18.63 1.31 -9.69
C PHE A 206 17.59 0.40 -9.01
N ALA A 207 17.05 0.82 -7.86
CA ALA A 207 16.04 0.05 -7.14
C ALA A 207 14.78 -0.15 -8.01
N MET A 208 14.35 0.90 -8.71
CA MET A 208 13.16 0.85 -9.56
C MET A 208 13.37 0.00 -10.82
N LEU A 209 14.60 -0.25 -11.29
CA LEU A 209 14.83 -1.22 -12.37
C LEU A 209 14.49 -2.64 -11.94
N VAL A 210 14.84 -3.03 -10.71
CA VAL A 210 14.50 -4.36 -10.17
C VAL A 210 12.99 -4.52 -10.08
N VAL A 211 12.30 -3.49 -9.59
CA VAL A 211 10.83 -3.46 -9.51
C VAL A 211 10.22 -3.50 -10.92
N SER A 212 10.72 -2.69 -11.87
CA SER A 212 10.25 -2.69 -13.26
C SER A 212 10.48 -4.02 -13.97
N ALA A 213 11.58 -4.72 -13.69
CA ALA A 213 11.81 -6.05 -14.23
C ALA A 213 10.78 -7.06 -13.70
N ALA A 214 10.45 -6.99 -12.40
CA ALA A 214 9.39 -7.80 -11.80
C ALA A 214 8.01 -7.48 -12.37
N VAL A 215 7.70 -6.20 -12.59
CA VAL A 215 6.48 -5.77 -13.29
C VAL A 215 6.45 -6.28 -14.73
N GLY A 216 7.57 -6.21 -15.46
CA GLY A 216 7.69 -6.75 -16.82
C GLY A 216 7.42 -8.25 -16.87
N PHE A 217 7.97 -9.00 -15.92
CA PHE A 217 7.65 -10.42 -15.74
C PHE A 217 6.17 -10.64 -15.45
N LEU A 218 5.58 -9.86 -14.55
CA LEU A 218 4.16 -9.94 -14.20
C LEU A 218 3.27 -9.73 -15.44
N LEU A 219 3.52 -8.68 -16.22
CA LEU A 219 2.76 -8.42 -17.45
C LEU A 219 2.94 -9.54 -18.48
N TRP A 220 4.16 -10.01 -18.70
CA TRP A 220 4.41 -11.16 -19.57
C TRP A 220 3.67 -12.42 -19.09
N TYR A 221 3.71 -12.70 -17.78
CA TYR A 221 3.03 -13.84 -17.17
C TYR A 221 1.52 -13.76 -17.37
N THR A 222 0.91 -12.59 -17.18
CA THR A 222 -0.53 -12.39 -17.42
C THR A 222 -0.93 -12.58 -18.88
N LEU A 223 -0.12 -12.08 -19.83
CA LEU A 223 -0.45 -12.09 -21.25
C LEU A 223 -0.20 -13.44 -21.92
N VAL A 224 0.88 -14.13 -21.52
CA VAL A 224 1.31 -15.37 -22.18
C VAL A 224 0.75 -16.62 -21.49
N ARG A 225 0.48 -16.55 -20.19
CA ARG A 225 -0.04 -17.68 -19.42
C ARG A 225 -1.48 -17.52 -18.97
N GLU A 226 -2.17 -16.46 -19.41
CA GLU A 226 -3.58 -16.16 -19.09
C GLU A 226 -3.91 -16.22 -17.59
N ALA A 227 -2.92 -15.92 -16.74
CA ALA A 227 -3.09 -15.92 -15.30
C ALA A 227 -3.66 -14.56 -14.85
N HIS A 228 -4.86 -14.56 -14.29
CA HIS A 228 -5.56 -13.37 -13.80
C HIS A 228 -6.08 -13.53 -12.38
#